data_AF-A0A5P2H7T0-F1
#
_entry.id   AF-A0A5P2H7T0-F1
#
_cell.length_a   1.000
_cell.length_b   1.000
_cell.length_c   1.000
_cell.angle_alpha   90.00
_cell.angle_beta   90.00
_cell.angle_gamma   90.00
#
_symmetry.space_group_name_H-M   'P 1'
#
loop_
_entity.id
_entity.type
_entity.pdbx_description
1 polymer ?
#
loop_
_entity_poly.entity_id
_entity_poly.type
_entity_poly.pdbx_seq_one_letter_code
_entity_poly.pdbx_strand_id
1 'polypeptide(L)'
;MQANYARQLPRHCAAAGIVVSDTQYTATMRFTRFRFERYAPIQRNARRESAFARKQTRERERYPLFTDHVAADQHSADDEFARRQRQSDRFEATQRAFHARVWRESRTRFFSLPEPVKQQIRDKWRLWTGPTTALYFSFMVDELSGDQARRVAEAAARQREYMARRYGDLGNQQPLELAR
;
A
#
# COMPACT_ATOMS: atom_id res chain seq x y z
N MET A 1 -19.36 11.47 40.80
CA MET A 1 -20.15 10.36 41.34
C MET A 1 -21.36 10.15 40.44
N GLN A 2 -21.54 8.91 39.99
CA GLN A 2 -22.77 8.21 39.60
C GLN A 2 -23.83 8.89 38.68
N ALA A 3 -23.94 8.28 37.49
CA ALA A 3 -25.15 7.78 36.82
C ALA A 3 -26.39 8.69 36.66
N ASN A 4 -26.83 8.87 35.41
CA ASN A 4 -28.20 8.58 34.95
C ASN A 4 -28.42 9.13 33.53
N TYR A 5 -28.38 8.26 32.52
CA TYR A 5 -29.02 8.53 31.23
C TYR A 5 -29.76 7.28 30.77
N ALA A 6 -30.91 7.04 31.38
CA ALA A 6 -31.99 6.31 30.74
C ALA A 6 -32.54 7.20 29.62
N ARG A 7 -32.36 6.80 28.37
CA ARG A 7 -33.12 7.36 27.24
C ARG A 7 -34.00 6.28 26.63
N GLN A 8 -35.29 6.58 26.68
CA GLN A 8 -36.43 6.00 26.01
C GLN A 8 -36.15 4.89 24.98
N LEU A 9 -36.66 3.70 25.27
CA LEU A 9 -37.18 2.79 24.24
C LEU A 9 -38.57 3.29 23.82
N PRO A 10 -38.90 3.39 22.52
CA PRO A 10 -40.27 3.60 22.10
C PRO A 10 -41.08 2.32 22.29
N ARG A 11 -42.20 2.46 23.03
CA ARG A 11 -43.32 1.52 23.09
C ARG A 11 -44.11 1.58 21.79
N HIS A 12 -44.86 0.49 21.52
CA HIS A 12 -45.84 0.28 20.44
C HIS A 12 -45.19 -0.21 19.12
N CYS A 13 -45.50 -1.38 18.53
CA CYS A 13 -46.73 -2.19 18.55
C CYS A 13 -46.39 -3.69 18.47
N ALA A 14 -47.09 -4.50 19.26
CA ALA A 14 -47.20 -5.95 19.05
C ALA A 14 -48.47 -6.22 18.23
N ALA A 15 -48.32 -6.67 16.99
CA ALA A 15 -49.36 -7.36 16.21
C ALA A 15 -48.81 -7.84 14.85
N ALA A 16 -48.08 -8.95 14.84
CA ALA A 16 -47.97 -9.90 13.72
C ALA A 16 -46.92 -10.96 14.12
N GLY A 17 -47.33 -12.22 14.15
CA GLY A 17 -46.47 -13.36 14.46
C GLY A 17 -45.43 -13.61 13.37
N ILE A 18 -44.32 -12.88 13.42
CA ILE A 18 -43.07 -13.24 12.77
C ILE A 18 -42.03 -13.30 13.88
N VAL A 19 -41.62 -14.52 14.21
CA VAL A 19 -40.40 -14.75 14.98
C VAL A 19 -39.27 -14.21 14.11
N VAL A 20 -38.84 -12.97 14.37
CA VAL A 20 -37.63 -12.40 13.78
C VAL A 20 -36.47 -13.10 14.49
N SER A 21 -36.14 -14.30 14.05
CA SER A 21 -34.90 -14.98 14.40
C SER A 21 -33.75 -14.08 13.99
N ASP A 22 -32.99 -13.63 14.98
CA ASP A 22 -31.67 -13.01 14.87
C ASP A 22 -31.42 -12.24 13.58
N THR A 23 -31.76 -10.94 13.61
CA THR A 23 -31.10 -9.95 12.75
C THR A 23 -29.60 -10.05 12.99
N GLN A 24 -28.95 -10.87 12.17
CA GLN A 24 -27.51 -10.99 12.12
C GLN A 24 -26.95 -9.59 11.98
N TYR A 25 -26.21 -9.19 13.00
CA TYR A 25 -25.40 -7.99 13.03
C TYR A 25 -24.55 -7.98 11.74
N THR A 26 -24.99 -7.26 10.71
CA THR A 26 -24.13 -6.90 9.58
C THR A 26 -23.13 -5.89 10.12
N ALA A 27 -22.19 -6.36 10.95
CA ALA A 27 -21.16 -5.50 11.48
C ALA A 27 -20.35 -5.01 10.29
N THR A 28 -20.51 -3.72 10.02
CA THR A 28 -19.91 -3.04 8.89
C THR A 28 -18.40 -3.16 9.05
N MET A 29 -17.72 -3.72 8.05
CA MET A 29 -16.26 -3.76 8.04
C MET A 29 -15.71 -2.34 8.11
N ARG A 30 -14.92 -2.05 9.15
CA ARG A 30 -14.28 -0.75 9.32
C ARG A 30 -13.21 -0.55 8.25
N PHE A 31 -13.28 0.54 7.50
CA PHE A 31 -12.23 0.93 6.57
C PHE A 31 -11.80 2.35 6.85
N THR A 32 -10.51 2.53 7.16
CA THR A 32 -9.94 3.87 7.23
C THR A 32 -9.75 4.35 5.81
N ARG A 33 -10.38 5.48 5.49
CA ARG A 33 -10.17 6.15 4.20
C ARG A 33 -8.67 6.37 4.04
N PHE A 34 -8.12 5.99 2.89
CA PHE A 34 -6.74 6.29 2.57
C PHE A 34 -6.56 7.81 2.54
N ARG A 35 -6.03 8.35 3.64
CA ARG A 35 -5.72 9.74 3.85
C ARG A 35 -4.29 9.75 4.34
N PHE A 36 -3.36 10.25 3.52
CA PHE A 36 -2.10 10.72 4.08
C PHE A 36 -2.48 11.78 5.12
N GLU A 37 -2.20 11.52 6.41
CA GLU A 37 -2.86 12.17 7.55
C GLU A 37 -2.73 13.71 7.60
N ARG A 38 -1.91 14.31 6.74
CA ARG A 38 -1.98 15.75 6.43
C ARG A 38 -1.21 16.01 5.14
N TYR A 39 -1.90 16.02 3.99
CA TYR A 39 -1.33 16.63 2.80
C TYR A 39 -1.47 18.15 2.90
N ALA A 40 -0.49 18.80 3.52
CA ALA A 40 -0.27 20.21 3.29
C ALA A 40 0.62 20.37 2.05
N PRO A 41 0.38 21.35 1.19
CA PRO A 41 1.34 21.72 0.16
C PRO A 41 2.73 21.90 0.78
N ILE A 42 3.76 21.56 0.02
CA ILE A 42 5.15 21.67 0.45
C ILE A 42 5.39 23.11 0.90
N GLN A 43 5.52 23.27 2.22
CA GLN A 43 5.75 24.57 2.81
C GLN A 43 7.15 25.06 2.41
N ARG A 44 7.17 26.22 1.77
CA ARG A 44 8.39 26.96 1.46
C ARG A 44 8.93 27.57 2.75
N ASN A 45 10.22 27.40 3.01
CA ASN A 45 10.87 28.00 4.16
C ASN A 45 12.34 28.34 3.88
N ALA A 46 12.86 29.33 4.62
CA ALA A 46 14.23 29.79 4.47
C ALA A 46 15.28 28.67 4.65
N ARG A 47 15.00 27.70 5.53
CA ARG A 47 15.87 26.54 5.74
C ARG A 47 16.01 25.67 4.48
N ARG A 48 14.91 25.41 3.77
CA ARG A 48 14.89 24.60 2.56
C ARG A 48 15.46 25.36 1.37
N GLU A 49 15.21 26.66 1.27
CA GLU A 49 15.82 27.51 0.25
C GLU A 49 17.35 27.56 0.40
N SER A 50 17.85 27.81 1.62
CA SER A 50 19.30 27.77 1.86
C SER A 50 19.90 26.39 1.61
N ALA A 51 19.17 25.30 1.90
CA ALA A 51 19.61 23.95 1.56
C ALA A 51 19.70 23.72 0.06
N PHE A 52 18.75 24.26 -0.71
CA PHE A 52 18.77 24.21 -2.17
C PHE A 52 19.93 25.04 -2.75
N ALA A 53 20.17 26.23 -2.22
CA ALA A 53 21.32 27.05 -2.62
C ALA A 53 22.67 26.34 -2.35
N ARG A 54 22.82 25.73 -1.16
CA ARG A 54 24.01 24.91 -0.84
C ARG A 54 24.18 23.72 -1.79
N LYS A 55 23.07 23.08 -2.19
CA LYS A 55 23.08 22.01 -3.19
C LYS A 55 23.60 22.52 -4.54
N GLN A 56 23.09 23.65 -5.02
CA GLN A 56 23.51 24.25 -6.29
C GLN A 56 25.00 24.64 -6.27
N THR A 57 25.48 25.23 -5.17
CA THR A 57 26.91 25.55 -5.01
C THR A 57 27.77 24.28 -5.07
N ARG A 58 27.41 23.21 -4.36
CA ARG A 58 28.15 21.94 -4.42
C ARG A 58 28.15 21.32 -5.81
N GLU A 59 27.06 21.45 -6.57
CA GLU A 59 26.99 20.95 -7.94
C GLU A 59 27.92 21.72 -8.89
N ARG A 60 28.05 23.04 -8.70
CA ARG A 60 29.02 23.87 -9.44
C ARG A 60 30.47 23.54 -9.07
N GLU A 61 30.77 23.46 -7.77
CA GLU A 61 32.10 23.12 -7.27
C GLU A 61 32.57 21.72 -7.70
N ARG A 62 31.63 20.80 -7.92
CA ARG A 62 31.94 19.45 -8.43
C ARG A 62 32.51 19.46 -9.85
N TYR A 63 32.16 20.47 -10.66
CA TYR A 63 32.59 20.58 -12.05
C TYR A 63 33.19 21.97 -12.33
N PRO A 64 34.40 22.28 -11.82
CA PRO A 64 34.97 23.62 -11.87
C PRO A 64 35.13 24.17 -13.30
N LEU A 65 35.50 23.31 -14.25
CA LEU A 65 35.68 23.67 -15.67
C LEU A 65 34.36 24.02 -16.37
N PHE A 66 33.23 23.60 -15.81
CA PHE A 66 31.89 23.79 -16.39
C PHE A 66 31.00 24.64 -15.48
N THR A 67 31.59 25.40 -14.54
CA THR A 67 30.85 26.15 -13.52
C THR A 67 29.74 27.01 -14.13
N ASP A 68 30.06 27.76 -15.19
CA ASP A 68 29.12 28.67 -15.85
C ASP A 68 28.01 27.92 -16.61
N HIS A 69 28.36 26.77 -17.20
CA HIS A 69 27.41 25.93 -17.92
C HIS A 69 26.44 25.26 -16.93
N VAL A 70 26.96 24.74 -15.82
CA VAL A 70 26.15 24.17 -14.73
C VAL A 70 25.26 25.23 -14.10
N ALA A 71 25.74 26.46 -13.92
CA ALA A 71 24.93 27.56 -13.40
C ALA A 71 23.79 27.95 -14.37
N ALA A 72 24.04 27.93 -15.68
CA ALA A 72 23.03 28.22 -16.70
C ALA A 72 21.91 27.16 -16.75
N ASP A 73 22.25 25.89 -16.51
CA ASP A 73 21.28 24.79 -16.48
C ASP A 73 20.52 24.68 -15.15
N GLN A 74 20.97 25.36 -14.10
CA GLN A 74 20.35 25.32 -12.77
C GLN A 74 19.06 26.16 -12.73
N HIS A 75 17.96 25.52 -12.34
CA HIS A 75 16.67 26.18 -12.20
C HIS A 75 16.52 26.93 -10.87
N SER A 76 15.58 27.87 -10.86
CA SER A 76 15.31 28.72 -9.70
C SER A 76 14.76 27.92 -8.50
N ALA A 77 14.84 28.53 -7.31
CA ALA A 77 14.22 27.95 -6.12
C ALA A 77 12.70 27.76 -6.31
N ASP A 78 12.02 28.73 -6.92
CA ASP A 78 10.59 28.68 -7.18
C ASP A 78 10.23 27.52 -8.10
N ASP A 79 11.01 27.31 -9.17
CA ASP A 79 10.82 26.18 -10.08
C ASP A 79 11.03 24.83 -9.39
N GLU A 80 12.01 24.72 -8.49
CA GLU A 80 12.25 23.49 -7.74
C GLU A 80 11.08 23.18 -6.80
N PHE A 81 10.57 24.17 -6.06
CA PHE A 81 9.43 23.96 -5.18
C PHE A 81 8.17 23.61 -5.96
N ALA A 82 7.91 24.30 -7.08
CA ALA A 82 6.80 23.96 -7.96
C ALA A 82 6.94 22.54 -8.53
N ARG A 83 8.14 22.13 -8.94
CA ARG A 83 8.42 20.77 -9.43
C ARG A 83 8.16 19.73 -8.35
N ARG A 84 8.65 19.94 -7.13
CA ARG A 84 8.41 19.04 -6.00
C ARG A 84 6.95 18.94 -5.63
N GLN A 85 6.22 20.06 -5.69
CA GLN A 85 4.78 20.08 -5.45
C GLN A 85 4.06 19.20 -6.48
N ARG A 86 4.30 19.43 -7.78
CA ARG A 86 3.72 18.60 -8.86
C ARG A 86 4.03 17.11 -8.69
N GLN A 87 5.26 16.77 -8.34
CA GLN A 87 5.65 15.38 -8.10
C GLN A 87 4.88 14.77 -6.91
N SER A 88 4.72 15.56 -5.85
CA SER A 88 4.01 15.14 -4.65
C SER A 88 2.51 14.96 -4.91
N ASP A 89 1.87 15.86 -5.67
CA ASP A 89 0.48 15.73 -6.11
C ASP A 89 0.26 14.49 -6.98
N ARG A 90 1.17 14.26 -7.95
CA ARG A 90 1.13 13.08 -8.82
C ARG A 90 1.27 11.79 -8.03
N PHE A 91 2.18 11.76 -7.05
CA PHE A 91 2.36 10.61 -6.18
C PHE A 91 1.08 10.31 -5.40
N GLU A 92 0.44 11.33 -4.82
CA GLU A 92 -0.82 11.13 -4.11
C GLU A 92 -1.92 10.59 -5.02
N ALA A 93 -2.11 11.19 -6.19
CA ALA A 93 -3.10 10.72 -7.17
C ALA A 93 -2.85 9.26 -7.56
N THR A 94 -1.58 8.89 -7.78
CA THR A 94 -1.17 7.53 -8.11
C THR A 94 -1.47 6.56 -6.96
N GLN A 95 -1.15 6.94 -5.72
CA GLN A 95 -1.45 6.12 -4.55
C GLN A 95 -2.95 5.92 -4.34
N ARG A 96 -3.76 6.99 -4.46
CA ARG A 96 -5.22 6.89 -4.37
C ARG A 96 -5.78 5.96 -5.45
N ALA A 97 -5.31 6.09 -6.69
CA ALA A 97 -5.71 5.22 -7.79
C ALA A 97 -5.32 3.75 -7.53
N PHE A 98 -4.11 3.50 -7.03
CA PHE A 98 -3.64 2.17 -6.66
C PHE A 98 -4.49 1.55 -5.56
N HIS A 99 -4.74 2.27 -4.46
CA HIS A 99 -5.61 1.80 -3.37
C HIS A 99 -7.04 1.51 -3.85
N ALA A 100 -7.60 2.36 -4.72
CA ALA A 100 -8.92 2.14 -5.29
C ALA A 100 -8.97 0.90 -6.19
N ARG A 101 -7.92 0.66 -7.00
CA ARG A 101 -7.79 -0.54 -7.83
C ARG A 101 -7.74 -1.79 -6.96
N VAL A 102 -6.82 -1.84 -5.99
CA VAL A 102 -6.68 -2.99 -5.08
C VAL A 102 -7.98 -3.26 -4.34
N TRP A 103 -8.66 -2.21 -3.85
CA TRP A 103 -9.95 -2.36 -3.20
C TRP A 103 -10.99 -3.05 -4.09
N ARG A 104 -11.14 -2.61 -5.35
CA ARG A 104 -12.09 -3.21 -6.29
C ARG A 104 -11.76 -4.67 -6.57
N GLU A 105 -10.49 -4.98 -6.84
CA GLU A 105 -10.01 -6.33 -7.12
C GLU A 105 -10.26 -7.27 -5.94
N SER A 106 -9.83 -6.87 -4.74
CA SER A 106 -10.00 -7.69 -3.53
C SER A 106 -11.45 -7.83 -3.11
N ARG A 107 -12.27 -6.81 -3.35
CA ARG A 107 -13.72 -6.89 -3.10
C ARG A 107 -14.37 -7.88 -4.03
N THR A 108 -14.10 -7.82 -5.33
CA THR A 108 -14.60 -8.80 -6.31
C THR A 108 -14.19 -10.22 -5.90
N ARG A 109 -12.93 -10.40 -5.51
CA ARG A 109 -12.43 -11.69 -5.03
C ARG A 109 -13.15 -12.16 -3.78
N PHE A 110 -13.25 -11.32 -2.75
CA PHE A 110 -13.95 -11.62 -1.50
C PHE A 110 -15.40 -12.10 -1.74
N PHE A 111 -16.14 -11.45 -2.64
CA PHE A 111 -17.52 -11.86 -2.94
C PHE A 111 -17.63 -13.16 -3.73
N SER A 112 -16.57 -13.56 -4.46
CA SER A 112 -16.52 -14.84 -5.17
C SER A 112 -16.25 -16.05 -4.27
N LEU A 113 -15.78 -15.83 -3.02
CA LEU A 113 -15.41 -16.90 -2.10
C LEU A 113 -16.63 -17.61 -1.48
N PRO A 114 -16.48 -18.82 -0.94
CA PRO A 114 -17.51 -19.46 -0.13
C PRO A 114 -17.82 -18.66 1.15
N GLU A 115 -19.07 -18.71 1.63
CA GLU A 115 -19.50 -18.02 2.85
C GLU A 115 -18.66 -18.34 4.11
N PRO A 116 -18.22 -19.59 4.39
CA PRO A 116 -17.39 -19.84 5.57
C PRO A 116 -16.06 -19.08 5.53
N VAL A 117 -15.44 -18.96 4.35
CA VAL A 117 -14.18 -18.21 4.18
C VAL A 117 -14.43 -16.70 4.33
N LYS A 118 -15.54 -16.19 3.78
CA LYS A 118 -15.95 -14.78 3.99
C LYS A 118 -16.13 -14.47 5.47
N GLN A 119 -16.70 -15.40 6.24
CA GLN A 119 -16.90 -15.23 7.67
C GLN A 119 -15.56 -15.19 8.44
N GLN A 120 -14.64 -16.09 8.12
CA GLN A 120 -13.27 -16.05 8.68
C GLN A 120 -12.57 -14.72 8.39
N ILE A 121 -12.68 -14.19 7.16
CA ILE A 121 -12.12 -12.89 6.79
C ILE A 121 -12.78 -11.77 7.60
N ARG A 122 -14.11 -11.76 7.77
CA ARG A 122 -14.82 -10.77 8.60
C ARG A 122 -14.34 -10.80 10.03
N ASP A 123 -14.19 -11.98 10.62
CA ASP A 123 -13.79 -12.14 12.01
C ASP A 123 -12.33 -11.72 12.21
N LYS A 124 -11.43 -12.11 11.30
CA LYS A 124 -10.03 -11.62 11.28
C LYS A 124 -9.97 -10.11 11.13
N TRP A 125 -10.78 -9.52 10.24
CA TRP A 125 -10.83 -8.07 10.03
C TRP A 125 -11.35 -7.29 11.24
N ARG A 126 -12.31 -7.86 11.99
CA ARG A 126 -12.83 -7.26 13.22
C ARG A 126 -11.78 -7.21 14.32
N LEU A 127 -10.99 -8.28 14.47
CA LEU A 127 -9.92 -8.40 15.48
C LEU A 127 -8.61 -7.73 15.06
N TRP A 128 -8.49 -7.32 13.80
CA TRP A 128 -7.27 -6.73 13.26
C TRP A 128 -6.86 -5.47 14.03
N THR A 129 -5.61 -5.37 14.47
CA THR A 129 -5.08 -4.22 15.22
C THR A 129 -4.32 -3.22 14.35
N GLY A 130 -3.97 -3.60 13.11
CA GLY A 130 -3.21 -2.76 12.19
C GLY A 130 -4.07 -1.76 11.39
N PRO A 131 -3.46 -1.08 10.40
CA PRO A 131 -4.17 -0.15 9.54
C PRO A 131 -5.27 -0.86 8.74
N THR A 132 -6.47 -0.29 8.76
CA THR A 132 -7.66 -0.82 8.08
C THR A 132 -7.76 -0.30 6.65
N THR A 133 -6.67 -0.44 5.89
CA THR A 133 -6.57 0.02 4.49
C THR A 133 -6.87 -1.10 3.51
N ALA A 134 -7.17 -0.74 2.26
CA ALA A 134 -7.45 -1.69 1.18
C ALA A 134 -6.31 -2.72 0.94
N LEU A 135 -5.05 -2.35 1.22
CA LEU A 135 -3.90 -3.24 1.03
C LEU A 135 -3.85 -4.37 2.08
N TYR A 136 -4.16 -4.06 3.33
CA TYR A 136 -4.22 -5.11 4.36
C TYR A 136 -5.45 -6.00 4.16
N PHE A 137 -6.54 -5.43 3.66
CA PHE A 137 -7.69 -6.23 3.27
C PHE A 137 -7.36 -7.18 2.12
N SER A 138 -6.70 -6.69 1.07
CA SER A 138 -6.27 -7.54 -0.05
C SER A 138 -5.36 -8.67 0.40
N PHE A 139 -4.44 -8.37 1.32
CA PHE A 139 -3.56 -9.37 1.92
C PHE A 139 -4.36 -10.47 2.63
N MET A 140 -5.31 -10.12 3.50
CA MET A 140 -6.11 -11.13 4.21
C MET A 140 -6.97 -11.97 3.26
N VAL A 141 -7.54 -11.35 2.23
CA VAL A 141 -8.31 -12.07 1.21
C VAL A 141 -7.40 -13.04 0.46
N ASP A 142 -6.21 -12.62 0.05
CA ASP A 142 -5.27 -13.48 -0.68
C ASP A 142 -4.71 -14.63 0.18
N GLU A 143 -4.46 -14.37 1.46
CA GLU A 143 -3.99 -15.37 2.43
C GLU A 143 -5.07 -16.44 2.69
N LEU A 144 -6.29 -16.01 3.05
CA LEU A 144 -7.38 -16.91 3.44
C LEU A 144 -8.08 -17.58 2.24
N SER A 145 -7.96 -17.01 1.05
CA SER A 145 -8.38 -17.65 -0.20
C SER A 145 -7.42 -18.79 -0.64
N GLY A 146 -6.21 -18.87 -0.05
CA GLY A 146 -5.18 -19.82 -0.46
C GLY A 146 -4.43 -19.43 -1.74
N ASP A 147 -4.77 -18.29 -2.33
CA ASP A 147 -4.15 -17.78 -3.55
C ASP A 147 -2.69 -17.35 -3.34
N GLN A 148 -2.38 -16.85 -2.15
CA GLN A 148 -0.99 -16.63 -1.76
C GLN A 148 -0.20 -17.94 -1.76
N ALA A 149 -0.73 -19.00 -1.15
CA ALA A 149 -0.07 -20.30 -1.08
C ALA A 149 0.18 -20.88 -2.48
N ARG A 150 -0.81 -20.76 -3.38
CA ARG A 150 -0.69 -21.15 -4.79
C ARG A 150 0.45 -20.42 -5.50
N ARG A 151 0.50 -19.08 -5.42
CA ARG A 151 1.57 -18.28 -6.05
C ARG A 151 2.96 -18.61 -5.50
N VAL A 152 3.06 -18.84 -4.18
CA VAL A 152 4.32 -19.23 -3.53
C VAL A 152 4.78 -20.61 -4.01
N ALA A 153 3.87 -21.58 -4.11
CA ALA A 153 4.18 -22.91 -4.62
C ALA A 153 4.65 -22.88 -6.08
N GLU A 154 3.99 -22.09 -6.93
CA GLU A 154 4.40 -21.86 -8.33
C GLU A 154 5.78 -21.18 -8.44
N ALA A 155 6.06 -20.20 -7.58
CA ALA A 155 7.37 -19.54 -7.53
C ALA A 155 8.46 -20.52 -7.06
N ALA A 156 8.19 -21.33 -6.04
CA ALA A 156 9.11 -22.35 -5.57
C ALA A 156 9.36 -23.45 -6.61
N ALA A 157 8.35 -23.83 -7.40
CA ALA A 157 8.53 -24.74 -8.53
C ALA A 157 9.47 -24.15 -9.59
N ARG A 158 9.23 -22.91 -10.03
CA ARG A 158 10.11 -22.20 -10.98
C ARG A 158 11.54 -22.05 -10.46
N GLN A 159 11.70 -21.76 -9.18
CA GLN A 159 13.02 -21.63 -8.58
C GLN A 159 13.78 -22.96 -8.57
N ARG A 160 13.09 -24.08 -8.26
CA ARG A 160 13.68 -25.42 -8.31
C ARG A 160 14.15 -25.77 -9.72
N GLU A 161 13.33 -25.49 -10.73
CA GLU A 161 13.68 -25.71 -12.13
C GLU A 161 14.89 -24.87 -12.56
N TYR A 162 14.90 -23.57 -12.24
CA TYR A 162 16.04 -22.68 -12.51
C TYR A 162 17.33 -23.17 -11.85
N MET A 163 17.25 -23.57 -10.57
CA MET A 163 18.41 -24.08 -9.85
C MET A 163 18.88 -25.42 -10.42
N ALA A 164 17.97 -26.35 -10.74
CA ALA A 164 18.33 -27.62 -11.37
C ALA A 164 19.06 -27.42 -12.71
N ARG A 165 18.57 -26.49 -13.54
CA ARG A 165 19.26 -26.10 -14.78
C ARG A 165 20.64 -25.51 -14.49
N ARG A 166 20.73 -24.53 -13.57
CA ARG A 166 21.99 -23.87 -13.22
C ARG A 166 23.04 -24.86 -12.70
N TYR A 167 22.64 -25.80 -11.84
CA TYR A 167 23.56 -26.82 -11.31
C TYR A 167 23.94 -27.85 -12.37
N GLY A 168 23.05 -28.20 -13.30
CA GLY A 168 23.40 -29.01 -14.48
C GLY A 168 24.43 -28.33 -15.37
N ASP A 169 24.26 -27.03 -15.63
CA ASP A 169 25.20 -26.24 -16.44
C ASP A 169 26.58 -26.11 -15.75
N LEU A 170 26.61 -25.95 -14.41
CA LEU A 170 27.85 -25.90 -13.62
C LEU A 170 28.56 -27.26 -13.55
N GLY A 171 27.82 -28.37 -13.45
CA GLY A 171 28.38 -29.72 -13.50
C GLY A 171 28.98 -30.08 -14.86
N ASN A 172 28.54 -29.40 -15.93
CA ASN A 172 29.08 -29.53 -17.28
C ASN A 172 30.25 -28.58 -17.58
N GLN A 173 30.65 -27.71 -16.65
CA GLN A 173 31.85 -26.90 -16.82
C GLN A 173 33.10 -27.78 -16.61
N GLN A 174 33.73 -28.16 -17.73
CA GLN A 174 35.05 -28.79 -17.73
C GLN A 174 36.08 -27.85 -17.06
N PRO A 175 37.10 -28.37 -16.33
CA PRO A 175 38.18 -27.54 -15.85
C PRO A 175 38.85 -26.87 -17.06
N LEU A 176 38.93 -25.54 -17.05
CA LEU A 176 39.82 -24.83 -17.97
C LEU A 176 41.26 -25.22 -17.60
N GLU A 177 41.76 -26.30 -18.20
CA GLU A 177 43.19 -26.60 -18.15
C GLU A 177 43.92 -25.47 -18.87
N LEU A 178 44.51 -24.57 -18.08
CA LEU A 178 45.50 -23.60 -18.55
C LEU A 178 46.75 -24.39 -18.94
N ALA A 179 46.80 -24.82 -20.20
CA ALA A 179 47.99 -25.40 -20.80
C ALA A 179 49.16 -24.43 -20.61
N ARG A 180 50.17 -24.86 -19.85
CA ARG A 180 51.45 -24.18 -19.64
C ARG A 180 52.40 -24.45 -20.79
#